data_AF-A0A2E6MRG8-F1
#
_entry.id   AF-A0A2E6MRG8-F1
#
_cell.length_a   1.000
_cell.length_b   1.000
_cell.length_c   1.000
_cell.angle_alpha   90.00
_cell.angle_beta   90.00
_cell.angle_gamma   90.00
#
_symmetry.space_group_name_H-M   'P 1'
#
loop_
_entity.id
_entity.type
_entity.pdbx_description
1 polymer ?
#
loop_
_entity_poly.entity_id
_entity_poly.type
_entity_poly.pdbx_seq_one_letter_code
_entity_poly.pdbx_strand_id
1 'polypeptide(L)'
;MLNAVPVVKGKVRPLHDRIIVAEMEFGEVTTAGGIILPSDDGKSEGIKPRWAKVIVKGHENNEEYQVDNWVLVTHGRWSRGFKVQETDDSDPVILRTVEAEGVLGWSEDAPSDLAYYNNQTGVDLENTISAKDFAKEE
;
A
#
# COMPACT_ATOMS: atom_id res chain seq x y z
N MET A 1 -10.11 7.10 -29.61
CA MET A 1 -9.11 8.05 -29.10
C MET A 1 -8.69 7.57 -27.72
N LEU A 2 -7.41 7.30 -27.48
CA LEU A 2 -6.93 7.11 -26.12
C LEU A 2 -6.96 8.48 -25.43
N ASN A 3 -7.82 8.64 -24.42
CA ASN A 3 -7.72 9.78 -23.52
C ASN A 3 -6.42 9.60 -22.73
N ALA A 4 -5.38 10.37 -23.09
CA ALA A 4 -4.16 10.41 -22.30
C ALA A 4 -4.51 10.89 -20.89
N VAL A 5 -4.14 10.11 -19.86
CA VAL A 5 -4.25 10.55 -18.46
C VAL A 5 -3.35 11.79 -18.32
N PRO A 6 -3.92 12.98 -18.01
CA PRO A 6 -3.13 14.20 -17.92
C PRO A 6 -2.09 14.09 -16.79
N VAL A 7 -0.91 14.64 -17.03
CA VAL A 7 0.18 14.70 -16.05
C VAL A 7 0.11 16.06 -15.36
N VAL A 8 0.00 16.05 -14.03
CA VAL A 8 0.07 17.26 -13.21
C VAL A 8 1.53 17.57 -12.93
N LYS A 9 1.96 18.82 -13.18
CA LYS A 9 3.32 19.27 -12.88
C LYS A 9 3.41 19.89 -11.48
N GLY A 10 4.48 19.57 -10.76
CA GLY A 10 4.82 20.14 -9.46
C GLY A 10 4.48 19.25 -8.26
N LYS A 11 4.51 19.85 -7.07
CA LYS A 11 4.30 19.14 -5.79
C LYS A 11 2.81 19.01 -5.46
N VAL A 12 2.44 17.89 -4.88
CA VAL A 12 1.08 17.62 -4.39
C VAL A 12 1.02 17.65 -2.87
N ARG A 13 -0.10 18.12 -2.32
CA ARG A 13 -0.39 18.05 -0.88
C ARG A 13 -1.73 17.35 -0.64
N PRO A 14 -1.83 16.45 0.34
CA PRO A 14 -3.11 15.90 0.76
C PRO A 14 -3.99 16.97 1.41
N LEU A 15 -5.31 16.76 1.38
CA LEU A 15 -6.25 17.52 2.18
C LEU A 15 -6.39 16.89 3.56
N HIS A 16 -6.46 17.72 4.61
CA HIS A 16 -6.67 17.28 5.99
C HIS A 16 -5.63 16.25 6.46
N ASP A 17 -6.11 15.11 6.92
CA ASP A 17 -5.42 13.95 7.46
C ASP A 17 -5.09 12.89 6.40
N ARG A 18 -5.53 13.08 5.15
CA ARG A 18 -5.29 12.11 4.08
C ARG A 18 -3.81 11.96 3.78
N ILE A 19 -3.46 10.86 3.14
CA ILE A 19 -2.10 10.60 2.68
C ILE A 19 -2.09 10.39 1.17
N ILE A 20 -0.94 10.69 0.56
CA ILE A 20 -0.67 10.37 -0.83
C ILE A 20 0.34 9.23 -0.85
N VAL A 21 0.03 8.19 -1.61
CA VAL A 21 0.83 6.97 -1.72
C VAL A 21 1.23 6.69 -3.17
N ALA A 22 2.32 5.94 -3.32
CA ALA A 22 2.81 5.38 -4.57
C ALA A 22 3.01 3.85 -4.43
N GLU A 23 3.45 3.20 -5.50
CA GLU A 23 3.87 1.79 -5.49
C GLU A 23 2.80 0.81 -4.98
N MET A 24 1.53 1.19 -5.09
CA MET A 24 0.42 0.31 -4.76
C MET A 24 0.31 -0.79 -5.81
N GLU A 25 0.32 -2.04 -5.35
CA GLU A 25 0.34 -3.26 -6.16
C GLU A 25 -1.04 -3.50 -6.78
N PHE A 26 -1.13 -3.69 -8.10
CA PHE A 26 -2.36 -4.01 -8.88
C PHE A 26 -2.10 -5.09 -9.95
N GLY A 27 -0.92 -5.69 -9.91
CA GLY A 27 -0.32 -6.37 -11.04
C GLY A 27 -0.53 -7.87 -11.02
N GLU A 28 -0.04 -8.50 -12.07
CA GLU A 28 0.36 -9.89 -11.99
C GLU A 28 1.55 -9.99 -11.03
N VAL A 29 1.55 -10.99 -10.16
CA VAL A 29 2.64 -11.20 -9.23
C VAL A 29 3.24 -12.58 -9.39
N THR A 30 4.56 -12.63 -9.54
CA THR A 30 5.30 -13.89 -9.61
C THR A 30 5.81 -14.22 -8.21
N THR A 31 5.40 -15.37 -7.67
CA THR A 31 5.91 -15.86 -6.38
C THR A 31 7.38 -16.24 -6.48
N ALA A 32 8.08 -16.35 -5.34
CA ALA A 32 9.47 -16.80 -5.31
C ALA A 32 9.68 -18.18 -5.96
N GLY A 33 8.65 -19.03 -5.96
CA GLY A 33 8.66 -20.34 -6.63
C GLY A 33 8.37 -20.29 -8.14
N GLY A 34 8.21 -19.09 -8.72
CA GLY A 34 7.94 -18.89 -10.15
C GLY A 34 6.47 -19.06 -10.54
N ILE A 35 5.54 -19.09 -9.58
CA ILE A 35 4.10 -19.17 -9.88
C ILE A 35 3.59 -17.78 -10.24
N ILE A 36 2.92 -17.68 -11.38
CA ILE A 36 2.33 -16.43 -11.85
C ILE A 36 0.89 -16.33 -11.32
N LEU A 37 0.64 -15.35 -10.45
CA LEU A 37 -0.69 -14.96 -9.99
C LEU A 37 -1.23 -13.86 -10.91
N PRO A 38 -2.27 -14.12 -11.70
CA PRO A 38 -2.80 -13.14 -12.65
C PRO A 38 -3.35 -11.91 -11.92
N SER A 39 -3.25 -10.74 -12.56
CA SER A 39 -3.81 -9.50 -12.02
C SER A 39 -5.30 -9.66 -11.66
N ASP A 40 -5.64 -9.14 -10.50
CA ASP A 40 -6.99 -9.08 -9.95
C ASP A 40 -7.64 -7.70 -10.13
N ASP A 41 -7.00 -6.79 -10.88
CA ASP A 41 -7.53 -5.45 -11.14
C ASP A 41 -8.87 -5.53 -11.90
N GLY A 42 -9.87 -4.85 -11.36
CA GLY A 42 -11.25 -4.86 -11.89
C GLY A 42 -12.02 -6.17 -11.73
N LYS A 43 -11.52 -7.14 -10.94
CA LYS A 43 -12.18 -8.43 -10.67
C LYS A 43 -12.63 -8.54 -9.21
N SER A 44 -13.58 -9.43 -8.93
CA SER A 44 -14.11 -9.66 -7.58
C SER A 44 -13.04 -10.16 -6.61
N GLU A 45 -12.08 -10.94 -7.11
CA GLU A 45 -10.92 -11.44 -6.36
C GLU A 45 -9.99 -10.31 -5.91
N GLY A 46 -10.09 -9.12 -6.54
CA GLY A 46 -9.33 -7.92 -6.21
C GLY A 46 -9.87 -7.13 -5.02
N ILE A 47 -10.97 -7.58 -4.38
CA ILE A 47 -11.50 -7.01 -3.14
C ILE A 47 -10.64 -7.49 -1.97
N LYS A 48 -9.47 -6.86 -1.82
CA LYS A 48 -8.52 -7.14 -0.74
C LYS A 48 -7.75 -5.89 -0.35
N PRO A 49 -7.20 -5.84 0.88
CA PRO A 49 -6.28 -4.78 1.26
C PRO A 49 -5.02 -4.77 0.38
N ARG A 50 -4.42 -3.60 0.19
CA ARG A 50 -3.20 -3.44 -0.62
C ARG A 50 -2.16 -2.62 0.12
N TRP A 51 -0.89 -3.01 -0.04
CA TRP A 51 0.24 -2.24 0.43
C TRP A 51 0.52 -1.07 -0.52
N ALA A 52 0.93 0.07 0.04
CA ALA A 52 1.41 1.22 -0.72
C ALA A 52 2.42 2.02 0.10
N LYS A 53 3.35 2.68 -0.58
CA LYS A 53 4.39 3.51 0.05
C LYS A 53 3.89 4.94 0.26
N VAL A 54 4.05 5.48 1.47
CA VAL A 54 3.64 6.85 1.82
C VAL A 54 4.63 7.85 1.23
N ILE A 55 4.12 8.79 0.42
CA ILE A 55 4.93 9.85 -0.20
C ILE A 55 4.71 11.19 0.49
N VAL A 56 3.46 11.49 0.88
CA VAL A 56 3.13 12.74 1.57
C VAL A 56 2.06 12.48 2.62
N LYS A 57 2.27 13.01 3.83
CA LYS A 57 1.25 13.05 4.89
C LYS A 57 0.53 14.40 4.91
N GLY A 58 -0.78 14.36 5.15
CA GLY A 58 -1.58 15.55 5.38
C GLY A 58 -1.17 16.22 6.70
N HIS A 59 -1.30 17.54 6.76
CA HIS A 59 -0.95 18.34 7.94
C HIS A 59 -1.76 18.03 9.21
N GLU A 60 -2.93 17.39 9.08
CA GLU A 60 -3.75 16.96 10.22
C GLU A 60 -3.57 15.46 10.53
N ASN A 61 -2.71 14.75 9.78
CA ASN A 61 -2.45 13.34 9.99
C ASN A 61 -1.48 13.15 11.16
N ASN A 62 -2.00 12.62 12.27
CA ASN A 62 -1.24 12.37 13.49
C ASN A 62 -0.92 10.88 13.70
N GLU A 63 -1.08 10.04 12.67
CA GLU A 63 -0.76 8.61 12.75
C GLU A 63 0.76 8.37 12.89
N GLU A 64 1.14 7.22 13.44
CA GLU A 64 2.54 6.93 13.78
C GLU A 64 3.44 6.64 12.57
N TYR A 65 2.89 6.12 11.47
CA TYR A 65 3.66 5.87 10.26
C TYR A 65 4.18 7.17 9.64
N GLN A 66 5.35 7.11 9.01
CA GLN A 66 6.04 8.26 8.44
C GLN A 66 6.00 8.25 6.91
N VAL A 67 6.47 9.33 6.30
CA VAL A 67 6.85 9.31 4.88
C VAL A 67 7.90 8.21 4.67
N ASP A 68 7.87 7.57 3.50
CA ASP A 68 8.64 6.39 3.11
C ASP A 68 8.24 5.06 3.76
N ASN A 69 7.41 5.05 4.79
CA ASN A 69 6.84 3.80 5.31
C ASN A 69 5.79 3.22 4.35
N TRP A 70 5.50 1.94 4.55
CA TRP A 70 4.47 1.21 3.83
C TRP A 70 3.21 1.10 4.68
N VAL A 71 2.05 1.28 4.06
CA VAL A 71 0.75 1.18 4.72
C VAL A 71 -0.12 0.12 4.04
N LEU A 72 -0.81 -0.70 4.83
CA LEU A 72 -1.80 -1.65 4.36
C LEU A 72 -3.17 -0.99 4.37
N VAL A 73 -3.78 -0.83 3.19
CA VAL A 73 -4.99 -0.03 3.01
C VAL A 73 -6.17 -0.93 2.68
N THR A 74 -7.29 -0.74 3.39
CA THR A 74 -8.55 -1.44 3.13
C THR A 74 -9.05 -1.19 1.71
N HIS A 75 -9.62 -2.22 1.07
CA HIS A 75 -10.19 -2.09 -0.26
C HIS A 75 -11.16 -0.90 -0.37
N GLY A 76 -11.02 -0.11 -1.43
CA GLY A 76 -11.92 1.02 -1.71
C GLY A 76 -11.69 2.26 -0.85
N ARG A 77 -10.62 2.31 -0.03
CA ARG A 77 -10.19 3.51 0.70
C ARG A 77 -9.05 4.27 0.01
N TRP A 78 -8.96 4.13 -1.31
CA TRP A 78 -8.02 4.87 -2.16
C TRP A 78 -8.70 5.43 -3.42
N SER A 79 -8.16 6.52 -3.95
CA SER A 79 -8.60 7.11 -5.21
C SER A 79 -8.10 6.32 -6.43
N ARG A 80 -8.69 6.58 -7.61
CA ARG A 80 -8.02 6.25 -8.87
C ARG A 80 -6.64 6.92 -8.95
N GLY A 81 -5.72 6.29 -9.67
CA GLY A 81 -4.37 6.82 -9.86
C GLY A 81 -4.36 8.09 -10.71
N PHE A 82 -3.53 9.05 -10.33
CA PHE A 82 -3.26 10.28 -11.08
C PHE A 82 -1.75 10.43 -11.31
N LYS A 83 -1.36 10.98 -12.46
CA LYS A 83 0.05 11.14 -12.83
C LYS A 83 0.59 12.47 -12.35
N VAL A 84 1.73 12.44 -11.69
CA VAL A 84 2.44 13.64 -11.22
C VAL A 84 3.88 13.59 -11.71
N GLN A 85 4.36 14.73 -12.20
CA GLN A 85 5.76 14.95 -12.54
C GLN A 85 6.24 16.14 -11.72
N GLU A 86 7.14 15.90 -10.77
CA GLU A 86 7.58 16.95 -9.83
C GLU A 86 8.43 18.02 -10.53
N THR A 87 9.34 17.56 -11.40
CA THR A 87 10.24 18.40 -12.20
C THR A 87 10.26 17.95 -13.65
N ASP A 88 10.61 18.84 -14.58
CA ASP A 88 10.62 18.52 -16.02
C ASP A 88 11.57 17.37 -16.39
N ASP A 89 12.60 17.12 -15.56
CA ASP A 89 13.59 16.06 -15.74
C ASP A 89 13.22 14.73 -15.03
N SER A 90 12.13 14.69 -14.27
CA SER A 90 11.68 13.48 -13.55
C SER A 90 10.64 12.68 -14.35
N ASP A 91 10.65 11.35 -14.20
CA ASP A 91 9.59 10.52 -14.79
C ASP A 91 8.25 10.71 -14.07
N PRO A 92 7.11 10.74 -14.79
CA PRO A 92 5.81 10.81 -14.17
C PRO A 92 5.51 9.59 -13.29
N VAL A 93 5.17 9.82 -12.03
CA VAL A 93 4.77 8.78 -11.07
C VAL A 93 3.24 8.72 -10.94
N ILE A 94 2.71 7.51 -10.70
CA ILE A 94 1.29 7.32 -10.42
C ILE A 94 1.08 7.37 -8.93
N LEU A 95 0.33 8.38 -8.48
CA LEU A 95 -0.02 8.59 -7.09
C LEU A 95 -1.50 8.30 -6.84
N ARG A 96 -1.84 7.98 -5.59
CA ARG A 96 -3.21 7.78 -5.12
C ARG A 96 -3.39 8.48 -3.79
N THR A 97 -4.59 8.99 -3.53
CA THR A 97 -4.97 9.52 -2.22
C THR A 97 -5.62 8.41 -1.41
N VAL A 98 -5.24 8.27 -0.15
CA VAL A 98 -5.76 7.29 0.81
C VAL A 98 -6.38 8.01 2.01
N GLU A 99 -7.47 7.47 2.51
CA GLU A 99 -8.12 7.89 3.75
C GLU A 99 -7.36 7.31 4.95
N ALA A 100 -7.00 8.13 5.93
CA ALA A 100 -6.21 7.70 7.08
C ALA A 100 -6.91 6.58 7.86
N GLU A 101 -8.22 6.70 8.09
CA GLU A 101 -9.07 5.68 8.72
C GLU A 101 -9.11 4.34 7.94
N GLY A 102 -8.70 4.35 6.66
CA GLY A 102 -8.62 3.14 5.83
C GLY A 102 -7.34 2.34 6.01
N VAL A 103 -6.37 2.86 6.77
CA VAL A 103 -5.08 2.21 7.04
C VAL A 103 -5.26 1.18 8.15
N LEU A 104 -4.91 -0.07 7.87
CA LEU A 104 -5.01 -1.22 8.79
C LEU A 104 -3.73 -1.46 9.60
N GLY A 105 -2.59 -1.04 9.06
CA GLY A 105 -1.27 -1.26 9.65
C GLY A 105 -0.18 -0.68 8.77
N TRP A 106 1.05 -0.66 9.28
CA TRP A 106 2.19 -0.07 8.60
C TRP A 106 3.51 -0.81 8.90
N SER A 107 4.52 -0.55 8.08
CA SER A 107 5.87 -1.10 8.18
C SER A 107 6.91 -0.08 7.72
N GLU A 108 8.08 -0.06 8.34
CA GLU A 108 9.21 0.77 7.88
C GLU A 108 9.77 0.24 6.56
N ASP A 109 9.92 -1.07 6.47
CA ASP A 109 10.40 -1.75 5.28
C ASP A 109 9.28 -2.04 4.30
N ALA A 110 9.64 -2.11 3.01
CA ALA A 110 8.76 -2.68 2.00
C ALA A 110 8.37 -4.09 2.44
N PRO A 111 7.07 -4.44 2.37
CA PRO A 111 6.65 -5.79 2.70
C PRO A 111 7.45 -6.76 1.83
N SER A 112 8.19 -7.66 2.48
CA SER A 112 9.19 -8.57 1.88
C SER A 112 8.59 -9.51 0.83
N ASP A 113 7.28 -9.48 0.68
CA ASP A 113 6.48 -10.40 -0.10
C ASP A 113 5.22 -9.69 -0.63
N LEU A 114 5.38 -8.81 -1.63
CA LEU A 114 4.23 -8.29 -2.40
C LEU A 114 3.46 -9.45 -3.09
N ALA A 115 4.13 -10.58 -3.33
CA ALA A 115 3.55 -11.81 -3.85
C ALA A 115 2.75 -12.62 -2.85
N TYR A 116 2.87 -12.31 -1.56
CA TYR A 116 2.78 -13.36 -0.58
C TYR A 116 2.01 -12.90 0.67
N TYR A 117 0.71 -12.84 0.43
CA TYR A 117 -0.34 -13.53 1.20
C TYR A 117 -0.34 -15.08 1.00
N ASN A 118 0.78 -15.68 0.61
CA ASN A 118 1.18 -17.07 0.88
C ASN A 118 2.67 -16.97 1.33
N ASN A 119 3.46 -18.00 1.61
CA ASN A 119 4.85 -17.83 2.13
C ASN A 119 4.99 -17.30 3.56
N GLN A 120 4.47 -18.10 4.47
CA GLN A 120 5.42 -18.67 5.41
C GLN A 120 6.08 -19.89 4.75
N THR A 121 7.22 -19.72 4.07
CA THR A 121 8.21 -20.82 4.00
C THR A 121 9.26 -20.55 5.05
N GLY A 122 8.86 -20.89 6.27
CA GLY A 122 9.59 -20.60 7.51
C GLY A 122 8.61 -20.48 8.68
N VAL A 123 7.66 -21.42 8.81
CA VAL A 123 7.02 -21.63 10.10
C VAL A 123 8.06 -22.31 10.97
N ASP A 124 8.66 -21.55 11.88
CA ASP A 124 9.26 -22.17 13.05
C ASP A 124 8.13 -22.75 13.90
N LEU A 125 7.97 -24.07 13.85
CA LEU A 125 6.95 -24.82 14.58
C LEU A 125 7.20 -24.81 16.11
N GLU A 126 8.23 -24.13 16.59
CA GLU A 126 8.52 -24.00 18.03
C GLU A 126 7.84 -22.79 18.70
N ASN A 127 7.24 -21.86 17.95
CA ASN A 127 6.49 -20.75 18.55
C ASN A 127 5.12 -21.21 19.08
N THR A 128 5.15 -21.77 20.29
CA THR A 128 3.99 -22.07 21.13
C THR A 128 3.43 -20.78 21.75
N ILE A 129 2.94 -19.87 20.93
CA ILE A 129 2.14 -18.75 21.44
C ILE A 129 0.76 -19.31 21.80
N SER A 130 0.47 -19.30 23.09
CA SER A 130 -0.78 -19.79 23.67
C SER A 130 -1.76 -18.64 23.83
N ALA A 131 -3.07 -18.93 23.75
CA ALA A 131 -4.11 -17.93 24.01
C ALA A 131 -3.98 -17.24 25.39
N LYS A 132 -3.21 -17.83 26.32
CA LYS A 132 -2.90 -17.24 27.64
C LYS A 132 -1.94 -16.05 27.57
N ASP A 133 -1.12 -15.96 26.53
CA ASP A 133 -0.12 -14.88 26.38
C ASP A 133 -0.77 -13.53 26.04
N PHE A 134 -2.06 -13.54 25.70
CA PHE A 134 -2.87 -12.36 25.39
C PHE A 134 -3.88 -12.00 26.49
N ALA A 135 -3.99 -12.80 27.55
CA ALA A 135 -4.83 -12.46 28.68
C ALA A 135 -4.03 -11.58 29.64
N LYS A 136 -4.55 -10.40 30.00
CA LYS A 136 -3.99 -9.62 31.11
C LYS A 136 -4.23 -10.39 32.40
N GLU A 137 -3.17 -10.66 33.15
CA GLU A 137 -3.28 -11.20 34.50
C GLU A 137 -4.01 -10.19 35.40
N GLU A 138 -4.99 -10.68 36.17
CA GLU A 138 -5.65 -9.95 37.25
C GLU A 138 -4.78 -9.86 38.50
#